data_AF-A0A968XQ08-F1
#
_entry.id   AF-A0A968XQ08-F1
#
_cell.length_a   1.000
_cell.length_b   1.000
_cell.length_c   1.000
_cell.angle_alpha   90.00
_cell.angle_beta   90.00
_cell.angle_gamma   90.00
#
_symmetry.space_group_name_H-M   'P 1'
#
loop_
_entity.id
_entity.type
_entity.pdbx_description
1 polymer ?
#
loop_
_entity_poly.entity_id
_entity_poly.type
_entity_poly.pdbx_seq_one_letter_code
_entity_poly.pdbx_strand_id
1 'polypeptide(L)'
;MAEKFEVSFNSPQCGWMSVGFKNNENEFHSTTAHTPFSDALPEILKVLSALLETQNEHDEFKVEWSRNPEAFDLFFRQNNGIVFFQFVQYPTIEDKAGEGEIVFSHSGNLKEFCRAFHETFTQLYEARETDEFEANWKQPFPFEDFEKFGIAVKS
;
A
#
# COMPACT_ATOMS: atom_id res chain seq x y z
N MET A 1 9.96 -17.60 14.55
CA MET A 1 9.16 -16.45 15.02
C MET A 1 8.57 -15.84 13.76
N ALA A 2 7.25 -15.67 13.67
CA ALA A 2 6.62 -15.10 12.48
C ALA A 2 7.13 -13.65 12.29
N GLU A 3 7.48 -13.29 11.05
CA GLU A 3 7.86 -11.92 10.73
C GLU A 3 6.64 -11.03 10.90
N LYS A 4 6.70 -10.08 11.83
CA LYS A 4 5.57 -9.19 12.10
C LYS A 4 5.63 -8.03 11.12
N PHE A 5 4.75 -8.05 10.12
CA PHE A 5 4.59 -6.95 9.19
C PHE A 5 3.45 -6.04 9.64
N GLU A 6 3.71 -4.73 9.67
CA GLU A 6 2.76 -3.70 10.06
C GLU A 6 2.67 -2.62 8.98
N VAL A 7 1.45 -2.14 8.73
CA VAL A 7 1.15 -1.06 7.78
C VAL A 7 0.40 0.04 8.52
N SER A 8 0.65 1.30 8.17
CA SER A 8 -0.03 2.44 8.79
C SER A 8 -0.32 3.53 7.76
N PHE A 9 -1.58 3.96 7.70
CA PHE A 9 -2.05 5.10 6.89
C PHE A 9 -2.76 6.06 7.84
N ASN A 10 -2.22 7.25 8.02
CA ASN A 10 -2.67 8.19 9.05
C ASN A 10 -2.70 9.62 8.58
N SER A 11 -3.50 10.43 9.29
CA SER A 11 -3.49 11.89 9.23
C SER A 11 -3.58 12.44 7.80
N PRO A 12 -4.63 12.07 7.02
CA PRO A 12 -4.86 12.72 5.75
C PRO A 12 -5.03 14.23 5.99
N GLN A 13 -4.30 15.07 5.26
CA GLN A 13 -4.40 16.53 5.39
C GLN A 13 -4.00 17.21 4.08
N CYS A 14 -4.87 18.07 3.55
CA CYS A 14 -4.58 18.89 2.35
C CYS A 14 -4.06 18.10 1.12
N GLY A 15 -4.50 16.86 0.94
CA GLY A 15 -4.11 15.97 -0.16
C GLY A 15 -2.87 15.13 0.13
N TRP A 16 -2.43 15.10 1.38
CA TRP A 16 -1.28 14.34 1.87
C TRP A 16 -1.72 13.30 2.88
N MET A 17 -0.98 12.20 3.01
CA MET A 17 -1.24 11.15 3.99
C MET A 17 0.08 10.52 4.45
N SER A 18 0.22 10.28 5.74
CA SER A 18 1.37 9.59 6.30
C SER A 18 1.23 8.09 6.08
N VAL A 19 2.29 7.47 5.55
CA VAL A 19 2.37 6.06 5.21
C VAL A 19 3.57 5.46 5.91
N GLY A 20 3.37 4.34 6.59
CA GLY A 20 4.44 3.61 7.24
C GLY A 20 4.36 2.11 7.01
N PHE A 21 5.52 1.50 6.86
CA PHE A 21 5.72 0.06 6.76
C PHE A 21 6.78 -0.36 7.77
N LYS A 22 6.53 -1.47 8.46
CA LYS A 22 7.47 -1.98 9.46
C LYS A 22 7.52 -3.49 9.40
N ASN A 23 8.72 -4.03 9.50
CA ASN A 23 8.96 -5.44 9.76
C ASN A 23 9.99 -5.57 10.90
N ASN A 24 10.50 -6.78 11.14
CA ASN A 24 11.47 -7.02 12.21
C ASN A 24 12.87 -6.42 11.93
N GLU A 25 13.17 -6.10 10.67
CA GLU A 25 14.49 -5.65 10.22
C GLU A 25 14.54 -4.13 10.08
N ASN A 26 13.52 -3.54 9.46
CA ASN A 26 13.48 -2.14 9.08
C ASN A 26 12.10 -1.51 9.31
N GLU A 27 12.09 -0.19 9.46
CA GLU A 27 10.91 0.65 9.55
C GLU A 27 11.06 1.79 8.55
N PHE A 28 10.00 2.03 7.78
CA PHE A 28 9.92 3.11 6.81
C PHE A 28 8.70 3.96 7.12
N HIS A 29 8.88 5.28 7.10
CA HIS A 29 7.78 6.23 7.23
C HIS A 29 7.98 7.38 6.25
N SER A 30 6.94 7.73 5.52
CA SER A 30 6.94 8.86 4.60
C SER A 30 5.56 9.49 4.51
N THR A 31 5.49 10.67 3.89
CA THR A 31 4.22 11.33 3.58
C THR A 31 4.01 11.26 2.08
N THR A 32 2.84 10.86 1.63
CA THR A 32 2.52 10.70 0.22
C THR A 32 1.42 11.67 -0.17
N ALA A 33 1.41 12.09 -1.44
CA ALA A 33 0.41 12.97 -2.02
C ALA A 33 -0.59 12.17 -2.86
N HIS A 34 -1.84 12.64 -2.90
CA HIS A 34 -2.87 12.10 -3.81
C HIS A 34 -2.63 12.46 -5.29
N THR A 35 -1.71 13.38 -5.59
CA THR A 35 -1.33 13.74 -6.96
C THR A 35 0.12 13.37 -7.24
N PRO A 36 0.47 13.03 -8.50
CA PRO A 36 -0.43 12.87 -9.64
C PRO A 36 -1.23 11.55 -9.62
N PHE A 37 -0.96 10.64 -8.69
CA PHE A 37 -1.54 9.30 -8.62
C PHE A 37 -2.76 9.26 -7.68
N SER A 38 -3.94 9.62 -8.18
CA SER A 38 -5.20 9.66 -7.42
C SER A 38 -5.69 8.29 -6.97
N ASP A 39 -5.30 7.24 -7.69
CA ASP A 39 -5.85 5.91 -7.54
C ASP A 39 -4.96 4.96 -6.71
N ALA A 40 -3.93 5.47 -6.02
CA ALA A 40 -2.99 4.63 -5.27
C ALA A 40 -3.68 3.72 -4.23
N LEU A 41 -4.63 4.24 -3.45
CA LEU A 41 -5.38 3.46 -2.47
C LEU A 41 -6.28 2.37 -3.09
N PRO A 42 -7.16 2.68 -4.07
CA PRO A 42 -7.93 1.63 -4.74
C PRO A 42 -7.04 0.63 -5.50
N GLU A 43 -5.93 1.06 -6.11
CA GLU A 43 -4.99 0.16 -6.78
C GLU A 43 -4.33 -0.82 -5.81
N ILE A 44 -3.91 -0.36 -4.62
CA ILE A 44 -3.40 -1.25 -3.57
C ILE A 44 -4.44 -2.33 -3.23
N LEU A 45 -5.70 -1.95 -3.00
CA LEU A 45 -6.77 -2.92 -2.67
C LEU A 45 -7.03 -3.93 -3.80
N LYS A 46 -7.00 -3.47 -5.06
CA LYS A 46 -7.15 -4.34 -6.23
C LYS A 46 -6.02 -5.35 -6.34
N VAL A 47 -4.77 -4.90 -6.17
CA VAL A 47 -3.59 -5.77 -6.18
C VAL A 47 -3.67 -6.79 -5.04
N LEU A 48 -3.98 -6.36 -3.82
CA LEU A 48 -4.10 -7.25 -2.67
C LEU A 48 -5.20 -8.31 -2.85
N SER A 49 -6.32 -7.93 -3.47
CA SER A 49 -7.40 -8.87 -3.81
C SER A 49 -6.94 -9.87 -4.88
N ALA A 50 -6.28 -9.39 -5.93
CA ALA A 50 -5.76 -10.24 -7.00
C ALA A 50 -4.71 -11.26 -6.50
N LEU A 51 -3.86 -10.85 -5.56
CA LEU A 51 -2.87 -11.74 -4.92
C LEU A 51 -3.53 -12.88 -4.13
N LEU A 52 -4.72 -12.65 -3.53
CA LEU A 52 -5.45 -13.66 -2.78
C LEU A 52 -6.27 -14.60 -3.69
N GLU A 53 -6.78 -14.08 -4.81
CA GLU A 53 -7.53 -14.85 -5.80
C GLU A 53 -6.63 -15.74 -6.65
N THR A 54 -5.41 -15.27 -6.95
CA THR A 54 -4.51 -15.95 -7.87
C THR A 54 -3.49 -16.82 -7.12
N GLN A 55 -3.52 -18.12 -7.39
CA GLN A 55 -2.52 -19.07 -6.87
C GLN A 55 -1.36 -19.31 -7.85
N ASN A 56 -1.25 -18.52 -8.93
CA ASN A 56 -0.21 -18.69 -9.95
C ASN A 56 1.07 -17.97 -9.54
N GLU A 57 2.22 -18.64 -9.71
CA GLU A 57 3.51 -18.31 -9.09
C GLU A 57 4.25 -17.07 -9.63
N HIS A 58 3.64 -16.21 -10.45
CA HIS A 58 4.39 -15.20 -11.22
C HIS A 58 3.72 -13.84 -11.44
N ASP A 59 2.67 -13.50 -10.68
CA ASP A 59 2.08 -12.18 -10.84
C ASP A 59 2.95 -11.10 -10.16
N GLU A 60 3.42 -10.16 -10.97
CA GLU A 60 4.06 -8.93 -10.53
C GLU A 60 3.09 -7.78 -10.71
N PHE A 61 2.76 -7.11 -9.61
CA PHE A 61 1.94 -5.91 -9.61
C PHE A 61 2.77 -4.72 -9.18
N LYS A 62 2.42 -3.56 -9.75
CA LYS A 62 3.04 -2.27 -9.44
C LYS A 62 1.95 -1.26 -9.14
N VAL A 63 2.09 -0.54 -8.03
CA VAL A 63 1.29 0.65 -7.73
C VAL A 63 2.20 1.86 -7.67
N GLU A 64 1.80 2.94 -8.32
CA GLU A 64 2.57 4.19 -8.37
C GLU A 64 2.08 5.16 -7.30
N TRP A 65 3.01 5.85 -6.65
CA TRP A 65 2.71 6.89 -5.68
C TRP A 65 3.73 8.03 -5.74
N SER A 66 3.52 9.11 -5.00
CA SER A 66 4.46 10.23 -4.96
C SER A 66 4.42 10.98 -3.64
N ARG A 67 5.49 11.71 -3.34
CA ARG A 67 5.59 12.74 -2.30
C ARG A 67 5.87 14.13 -2.89
N ASN A 68 5.89 14.28 -4.21
CA ASN A 68 6.13 15.53 -4.94
C ASN A 68 7.32 16.36 -4.40
N PRO A 69 8.53 16.26 -4.98
CA PRO A 69 8.79 15.69 -6.31
C PRO A 69 9.05 14.18 -6.31
N GLU A 70 9.41 13.59 -5.17
CA GLU A 70 9.80 12.18 -5.06
C GLU A 70 8.68 11.26 -5.55
N ALA A 71 9.04 10.22 -6.29
CA ALA A 71 8.11 9.21 -6.77
C ALA A 71 8.38 7.88 -6.08
N PHE A 72 7.34 7.06 -5.97
CA PHE A 72 7.47 5.72 -5.42
C PHE A 72 6.79 4.69 -6.31
N ASP A 73 7.36 3.48 -6.31
CA ASP A 73 6.73 2.28 -6.81
C ASP A 73 6.61 1.26 -5.67
N LEU A 74 5.41 0.73 -5.49
CA LEU A 74 5.13 -0.43 -4.65
C LEU A 74 5.09 -1.65 -5.55
N PHE A 75 6.07 -2.52 -5.44
CA PHE A 75 6.09 -3.81 -6.15
C PHE A 75 5.57 -4.90 -5.25
N PHE A 76 4.65 -5.69 -5.78
CA PHE A 76 4.09 -6.88 -5.13
C PHE A 76 4.32 -8.08 -6.04
N ARG A 77 5.01 -9.08 -5.53
CA ARG A 77 5.19 -10.37 -6.22
C ARG A 77 4.75 -11.48 -5.29
N GLN A 78 4.06 -12.49 -5.82
CA GLN A 78 3.70 -13.66 -5.04
C GLN A 78 4.26 -14.92 -5.68
N ASN A 79 4.71 -15.83 -4.82
CA ASN A 79 5.20 -17.14 -5.21
C ASN A 79 4.85 -18.12 -4.08
N ASN A 80 4.02 -19.12 -4.37
CA ASN A 80 3.66 -20.19 -3.44
C ASN A 80 3.19 -19.71 -2.06
N GLY A 81 2.32 -18.69 -2.04
CA GLY A 81 1.77 -18.15 -0.79
C GLY A 81 2.76 -17.32 0.03
N ILE A 82 3.96 -17.04 -0.51
CA ILE A 82 4.89 -16.04 -0.01
C ILE A 82 4.78 -14.81 -0.89
N VAL A 83 4.67 -13.63 -0.26
CA VAL A 83 4.68 -12.35 -0.95
C VAL A 83 6.03 -11.67 -0.76
N PHE A 84 6.55 -11.10 -1.83
CA PHE A 84 7.69 -10.20 -1.84
C PHE A 84 7.18 -8.81 -2.15
N PHE A 85 7.33 -7.93 -1.18
CA PHE A 85 6.95 -6.53 -1.24
C PHE A 85 8.18 -5.65 -1.25
N GLN A 86 8.26 -4.71 -2.20
CA GLN A 86 9.32 -3.72 -2.27
C GLN A 86 8.74 -2.33 -2.44
N PHE A 87 9.29 -1.38 -1.71
CA PHE A 87 9.00 0.04 -1.87
C PHE A 87 10.24 0.72 -2.42
N VAL A 88 10.13 1.22 -3.65
CA VAL A 88 11.24 1.82 -4.40
C VAL A 88 10.98 3.31 -4.51
N GLN A 89 11.96 4.12 -4.12
CA GLN A 89 11.93 5.57 -4.21
C GLN A 89 12.76 6.05 -5.40
N TYR A 90 12.25 7.05 -6.10
CA TYR A 90 12.95 7.79 -7.15
C TYR A 90 13.04 9.27 -6.77
N PRO A 91 14.13 9.97 -7.16
CA PRO A 91 14.29 11.40 -6.85
C PRO A 91 13.14 12.26 -7.35
N THR A 92 12.63 11.96 -8.55
CA THR A 92 11.49 12.65 -9.16
C THR A 92 10.62 11.69 -9.96
N ILE A 93 9.39 12.11 -10.30
CA ILE A 93 8.50 11.40 -11.23
C ILE A 93 9.12 11.28 -12.63
N GLU A 94 9.87 12.30 -13.07
CA GLU A 94 10.51 12.34 -14.38
C GLU A 94 11.73 11.41 -14.45
N ASP A 95 12.40 11.20 -13.31
CA ASP A 95 13.57 10.33 -13.16
C ASP A 95 13.23 8.86 -12.91
N LYS A 96 11.97 8.43 -13.07
CA LYS A 96 11.57 7.00 -12.94
C LYS A 96 12.25 6.08 -13.96
N ALA A 97 12.87 6.63 -15.00
CA ALA A 97 13.71 5.88 -15.94
C ALA A 97 15.15 5.62 -15.43
N GLY A 98 15.54 6.24 -14.31
CA GLY A 98 16.84 6.07 -13.65
C GLY A 98 16.87 4.92 -12.64
N GLU A 99 17.94 4.87 -11.85
CA GLU A 99 18.07 3.89 -10.76
C GLU A 99 17.24 4.32 -9.55
N GLY A 100 16.23 3.52 -9.20
CA GLY A 100 15.46 3.68 -7.97
C GLY A 100 16.15 3.03 -6.77
N GLU A 101 15.93 3.58 -5.58
CA GLU A 101 16.45 3.05 -4.32
C GLU A 101 15.37 2.23 -3.60
N ILE A 102 15.68 1.00 -3.19
CA ILE A 102 14.78 0.21 -2.35
C ILE A 102 14.83 0.77 -0.93
N VAL A 103 13.79 1.52 -0.55
CA VAL A 103 13.68 2.14 0.78
C VAL A 103 12.99 1.24 1.80
N PHE A 104 12.27 0.22 1.35
CA PHE A 104 11.70 -0.82 2.20
C PHE A 104 11.52 -2.12 1.43
N SER A 105 11.71 -3.25 2.10
CA SER A 105 11.36 -4.56 1.55
C SER A 105 10.86 -5.49 2.63
N HIS A 106 9.91 -6.34 2.28
CA HIS A 106 9.39 -7.39 3.15
C HIS A 106 9.12 -8.65 2.34
N SER A 107 9.45 -9.80 2.92
CA SER A 107 9.05 -11.12 2.43
C SER A 107 8.27 -11.79 3.55
N GLY A 108 7.14 -12.42 3.24
CA GLY A 108 6.32 -13.01 4.30
C GLY A 108 5.14 -13.83 3.79
N ASN A 109 4.37 -14.39 4.72
CA ASN A 109 3.16 -15.13 4.40
C ASN A 109 2.11 -14.19 3.78
N LEU A 110 1.56 -14.58 2.63
CA LEU A 110 0.56 -13.79 1.89
C LEU A 110 -0.65 -13.43 2.75
N LYS A 111 -1.22 -14.37 3.51
CA LYS A 111 -2.42 -14.12 4.32
C LYS A 111 -2.11 -13.14 5.45
N GLU A 112 -0.96 -13.26 6.11
CA GLU A 112 -0.57 -12.34 7.17
C GLU A 112 -0.28 -10.93 6.64
N PHE A 113 0.37 -10.84 5.48
CA PHE A 113 0.62 -9.58 4.78
C PHE A 113 -0.69 -8.87 4.40
N CYS A 114 -1.61 -9.57 3.73
CA CYS A 114 -2.92 -9.02 3.37
C CYS A 114 -3.73 -8.63 4.61
N ARG A 115 -3.66 -9.40 5.70
CA ARG A 115 -4.32 -9.05 6.95
C ARG A 115 -3.81 -7.72 7.52
N ALA A 116 -2.50 -7.47 7.49
CA ALA A 116 -1.93 -6.21 7.97
C ALA A 116 -2.50 -5.01 7.20
N PHE A 117 -2.56 -5.09 5.86
CA PHE A 117 -3.22 -4.05 5.05
C PHE A 117 -4.71 -3.90 5.37
N HIS A 118 -5.44 -5.02 5.53
CA HIS A 118 -6.86 -4.98 5.84
C HIS A 118 -7.14 -4.29 7.18
N GLU A 119 -6.32 -4.55 8.20
CA GLU A 119 -6.41 -3.87 9.50
C GLU A 119 -6.19 -2.36 9.34
N THR A 120 -5.19 -1.93 8.57
CA THR A 120 -4.93 -0.50 8.30
C THR A 120 -6.09 0.17 7.55
N PHE A 121 -6.61 -0.46 6.49
CA PHE A 121 -7.75 0.09 5.76
C PHE A 121 -9.02 0.13 6.59
N THR A 122 -9.21 -0.83 7.51
CA THR A 122 -10.32 -0.80 8.49
C THR A 122 -10.19 0.40 9.41
N GLN A 123 -9.01 0.66 9.97
CA GLN A 123 -8.77 1.84 10.82
C GLN A 123 -9.02 3.14 10.04
N LEU A 124 -8.52 3.21 8.81
CA LEU A 124 -8.74 4.37 7.94
C LEU A 124 -10.22 4.59 7.62
N TYR A 125 -10.96 3.50 7.37
CA TYR A 125 -12.40 3.52 7.16
C TYR A 125 -13.17 4.02 8.39
N GLU A 126 -12.81 3.54 9.58
CA GLU A 126 -13.44 3.94 10.85
C GLU A 126 -13.15 5.40 11.18
N ALA A 127 -11.93 5.85 10.94
CA ALA A 127 -11.52 7.24 11.17
C ALA A 127 -12.11 8.23 10.15
N ARG A 128 -12.64 7.76 9.01
CA ARG A 128 -13.02 8.62 7.87
C ARG A 128 -13.94 9.80 8.22
N GLU A 129 -14.88 9.57 9.13
CA GLU A 129 -15.87 10.59 9.54
C GLU A 129 -15.27 11.59 10.51
N THR A 130 -14.35 11.14 11.37
CA THR A 130 -13.69 11.98 12.37
C THR A 130 -12.58 12.82 11.73
N ASP A 131 -11.90 12.28 10.74
CA ASP A 131 -10.76 12.92 10.05
C ASP A 131 -11.19 13.69 8.80
N GLU A 132 -12.48 13.87 8.54
CA GLU A 132 -13.02 14.48 7.31
C GLU A 132 -12.29 13.95 6.05
N PHE A 133 -12.11 12.63 5.98
CA PHE A 133 -11.14 11.97 5.10
C PHE A 133 -11.20 12.49 3.66
N GLU A 134 -12.38 12.57 3.06
CA GLU A 134 -12.51 12.99 1.67
C GLU A 134 -12.10 14.46 1.45
N ALA A 135 -12.46 15.33 2.40
CA ALA A 135 -12.10 16.73 2.36
C ALA A 135 -10.59 16.92 2.54
N ASN A 136 -9.97 16.09 3.37
CA ASN A 136 -8.56 16.16 3.67
C ASN A 136 -7.68 15.45 2.65
N TRP A 137 -8.01 14.22 2.24
CA TRP A 137 -7.28 13.43 1.25
C TRP A 137 -7.54 13.88 -0.19
N LYS A 138 -8.64 14.60 -0.44
CA LYS A 138 -9.09 15.05 -1.78
C LYS A 138 -9.52 13.93 -2.72
N GLN A 139 -9.73 12.71 -2.20
CA GLN A 139 -10.28 11.56 -2.93
C GLN A 139 -11.30 10.84 -2.04
N PRO A 140 -12.33 10.20 -2.62
CA PRO A 140 -13.25 9.37 -1.86
C PRO A 140 -12.53 8.14 -1.28
N PHE A 141 -13.08 7.59 -0.20
CA PHE A 141 -12.61 6.28 0.27
C PHE A 141 -13.02 5.19 -0.75
N PRO A 142 -12.14 4.22 -1.09
CA PRO A 142 -12.43 3.19 -2.09
C PRO A 142 -13.31 2.05 -1.52
N PHE A 143 -14.58 2.36 -1.24
CA PHE A 143 -15.51 1.43 -0.57
C PHE A 143 -15.64 0.07 -1.29
N GLU A 144 -15.90 0.07 -2.60
CA GLU A 144 -16.16 -1.17 -3.34
C GLU A 144 -14.94 -2.11 -3.35
N ASP A 145 -13.74 -1.55 -3.55
CA ASP A 145 -12.50 -2.33 -3.55
C ASP A 145 -12.16 -2.82 -2.13
N PHE A 146 -12.46 -2.02 -1.10
CA PHE A 146 -12.26 -2.42 0.29
C PHE A 146 -13.19 -3.56 0.71
N GLU A 147 -14.47 -3.52 0.33
CA GLU A 147 -15.43 -4.60 0.61
C GLU A 147 -15.02 -5.92 -0.07
N LYS A 148 -14.63 -5.86 -1.35
CA LYS A 148 -14.13 -7.02 -2.09
C LYS A 148 -12.89 -7.62 -1.43
N PHE A 149 -11.93 -6.77 -1.07
CA PHE A 149 -10.74 -7.20 -0.37
C PHE A 149 -11.05 -7.86 0.99
N GLY A 150 -11.99 -7.28 1.74
CA GLY A 150 -12.43 -7.84 3.02
C GLY A 150 -13.09 -9.23 2.90
N ILE A 151 -13.76 -9.52 1.78
CA ILE A 151 -14.28 -10.87 1.49
C ILE A 151 -13.12 -11.82 1.16
N ALA A 152 -12.18 -11.39 0.30
CA ALA A 152 -11.03 -12.20 -0.10
C ALA A 152 -10.13 -12.59 1.09
N VAL A 153 -9.88 -11.67 2.02
CA VAL A 153 -9.04 -11.92 3.21
C VAL A 153 -9.65 -12.94 4.17
N LYS A 154 -10.98 -13.03 4.25
CA LYS A 154 -11.70 -13.95 5.13
C LYS A 154 -11.87 -15.36 4.56
N SER A 155 -11.52 -15.55 3.29
CA SER A 155 -11.65 -16.82 2.55
C SER A 155 -10.47 -17.76 2.80
#